data_AF-A0A519QKT9-F1
#
_entry.id   AF-A0A519QKT9-F1
#
_cell.length_a   1.000
_cell.length_b   1.000
_cell.length_c   1.000
_cell.angle_alpha   90.00
_cell.angle_beta   90.00
_cell.angle_gamma   90.00
#
_symmetry.space_group_name_H-M   'P 1'
#
loop_
_entity.id
_entity.type
_entity.pdbx_description
1 polymer ?
#
loop_
_entity_poly.entity_id
_entity_poly.type
_entity_poly.pdbx_seq_one_letter_code
_entity_poly.pdbx_strand_id
1 'polypeptide(L)' 'MGEVKAQVWLPDNGDGTYKNPIIYADYSDPDVIRVKDDYYMVASSFNCQPGIPVLHSRDLVNW' A
#
# COMPACT_ATOMS: atom_id res chain seq x y z
N MET A 1 -34.24 4.17 2.66
CA MET A 1 -33.13 3.85 1.74
C MET A 1 -31.85 4.10 2.52
N GLY A 2 -31.12 3.04 2.90
CA GLY A 2 -29.86 3.18 3.63
C GLY A 2 -28.74 3.56 2.67
N GLU A 3 -27.93 4.55 3.04
CA GLU A 3 -26.70 4.89 2.34
C GLU A 3 -25.78 3.65 2.30
N VAL A 4 -25.51 3.13 1.10
CA VAL A 4 -24.45 2.13 0.92
C VAL A 4 -23.14 2.91 0.85
N LYS A 5 -22.36 2.89 1.92
CA LYS A 5 -20.96 3.35 1.87
C LYS A 5 -20.11 2.24 1.27
N ALA A 6 -19.45 2.52 0.14
CA ALA A 6 -18.38 1.66 -0.33
C ALA A 6 -17.29 1.59 0.75
N GLN A 7 -16.97 0.39 1.22
CA GLN A 7 -15.94 0.21 2.23
C GLN A 7 -14.57 0.23 1.54
N VAL A 8 -13.79 1.28 1.79
CA VAL A 8 -12.38 1.34 1.40
C VAL A 8 -11.57 0.43 2.32
N TRP A 9 -10.62 -0.32 1.77
CA TRP A 9 -9.70 -1.12 2.57
C TRP A 9 -8.79 -0.19 3.38
N LEU A 10 -8.87 -0.30 4.71
CA LEU A 10 -8.05 0.45 5.66
C LEU A 10 -7.21 -0.55 6.47
N PRO A 11 -5.92 -0.73 6.18
CA PRO A 11 -5.06 -1.71 6.85
C PRO A 11 -4.65 -1.27 8.26
N ASP A 12 -4.60 0.05 8.51
CA ASP A 12 -4.36 0.64 9.82
C ASP A 12 -5.63 0.58 10.69
N ASN A 13 -5.53 0.02 11.89
CA ASN A 13 -6.65 -0.07 12.84
C ASN A 13 -6.76 1.18 13.75
N GLY A 14 -5.78 2.09 13.72
CA GLY A 14 -5.77 3.32 14.51
C GLY A 14 -5.45 3.12 15.99
N ASP A 15 -5.05 1.92 16.40
CA ASP A 15 -4.77 1.52 17.79
C ASP A 15 -3.33 1.03 17.99
N GLY A 16 -2.45 1.32 17.03
CA GLY A 16 -1.06 0.84 17.00
C GLY A 16 -0.91 -0.58 16.43
N THR A 17 -2.00 -1.21 15.98
CA THR A 17 -1.98 -2.48 15.25
C THR A 17 -2.37 -2.29 13.78
N TYR A 18 -2.08 -3.29 12.95
CA TYR A 18 -2.47 -3.33 11.54
C TYR A 18 -3.07 -4.69 11.20
N LYS A 19 -3.80 -4.76 10.08
CA LYS A 19 -4.28 -6.02 9.51
C LYS A 19 -3.70 -6.27 8.13
N ASN A 20 -3.40 -7.53 7.85
CA ASN A 20 -3.00 -7.97 6.52
C ASN A 20 -4.23 -8.21 5.61
N PRO A 21 -4.06 -8.00 4.29
CA PRO A 21 -2.87 -7.43 3.64
C PRO A 21 -2.75 -5.91 3.82
N ILE A 22 -1.53 -5.39 3.95
CA ILE A 22 -1.27 -3.93 4.04
C ILE A 22 -1.68 -3.17 2.78
N ILE A 23 -1.63 -3.82 1.61
CA ILE A 23 -2.15 -3.27 0.36
C ILE A 23 -3.07 -4.33 -0.23
N TYR A 24 -4.37 -4.05 -0.30
CA TYR A 24 -5.35 -4.95 -0.94
C TYR A 24 -5.58 -4.55 -2.40
N ALA A 25 -4.49 -4.58 -3.18
CA ALA A 25 -4.44 -4.22 -4.59
C ALA A 25 -3.32 -5.00 -5.31
N ASP A 26 -3.24 -4.87 -6.63
CA ASP A 26 -2.27 -5.59 -7.48
C ASP A 26 -0.90 -4.87 -7.53
N TYR A 27 -0.08 -5.14 -6.52
CA TYR A 27 1.33 -4.72 -6.47
C TYR A 27 2.21 -5.96 -6.27
N SER A 28 2.47 -6.66 -7.38
CA SER A 28 3.27 -7.89 -7.41
C SER A 28 4.77 -7.63 -7.19
N ASP A 29 5.48 -8.63 -6.66
CA ASP A 29 6.94 -8.61 -6.42
C ASP A 29 7.44 -7.36 -5.65
N PRO A 30 6.90 -7.06 -4.45
CA PRO A 30 7.32 -5.88 -3.70
C PRO A 30 8.78 -5.98 -3.23
N ASP A 31 9.58 -4.96 -3.54
CA ASP A 31 10.93 -4.75 -2.99
C ASP A 31 11.00 -3.38 -2.31
N VAL A 32 11.56 -3.33 -1.10
CA VAL A 32 11.42 -2.20 -0.17
C VAL A 32 12.77 -1.75 0.38
N ILE A 33 13.01 -0.44 0.35
CA ILE A 33 14.15 0.20 1.04
C ILE A 33 13.68 1.30 1.98
N ARG A 34 14.55 1.69 2.93
CA ARG A 34 14.36 2.83 3.83
C ARG A 34 15.43 3.89 3.57
N VAL A 35 15.02 5.16 3.52
CA VAL A 35 15.92 6.32 3.49
C VAL A 35 15.48 7.30 4.57
N LYS A 36 16.29 7.46 5.61
CA LYS A 36 15.96 8.26 6.81
C LYS A 36 14.64 7.81 7.44
N ASP A 37 13.56 8.59 7.34
CA ASP A 37 12.25 8.30 7.96
C ASP A 37 11.21 7.83 6.95
N ASP A 38 11.62 7.64 5.69
CA ASP A 38 10.76 7.31 4.58
C ASP A 38 11.09 5.91 4.04
N TYR A 39 10.04 5.18 3.64
CA TYR A 39 10.12 3.89 2.98
C TYR A 39 9.65 4.02 1.54
N TYR A 40 10.32 3.30 0.64
CA TYR A 40 9.97 3.24 -0.77
C TYR A 40 9.81 1.79 -1.19
N MET A 41 8.73 1.50 -1.92
CA MET A 41 8.47 0.18 -2.49
C MET A 41 8.40 0.28 -4.00
N VAL A 42 9.06 -0.64 -4.69
CA VAL A 42 8.80 -0.90 -6.11
C VAL A 42 7.98 -2.18 -6.27
N ALA A 43 7.20 -2.27 -7.35
CA ALA A 43 6.45 -3.46 -7.71
C ALA A 43 6.54 -3.72 -9.22
N SER A 44 6.40 -4.98 -9.61
CA SER A 44 6.30 -5.40 -11.01
C SER A 44 5.02 -4.82 -11.64
N SER A 45 5.16 -4.18 -12.80
CA SER A 45 4.03 -3.63 -13.58
C SER A 45 3.75 -4.43 -14.86
N PHE A 46 4.52 -5.47 -15.14
CA PHE A 46 4.47 -6.24 -16.39
C PHE A 46 4.43 -5.32 -17.64
N ASN A 47 3.37 -5.41 -18.43
CA ASN A 47 3.18 -4.62 -19.65
C ASN A 47 2.47 -3.26 -19.42
N CYS A 48 2.18 -2.88 -18.17
CA CYS A 48 1.58 -1.59 -17.85
C CYS A 48 2.61 -0.45 -17.98
N GLN A 49 2.17 0.66 -18.57
CA GLN A 49 2.98 1.85 -18.84
C GLN A 49 2.26 3.09 -18.27
N PRO A 50 2.94 3.98 -17.51
CA PRO A 50 4.34 3.90 -17.10
C PRO A 50 4.61 2.70 -16.18
N GLY A 51 5.76 2.03 -16.39
CA GLY A 51 6.14 0.84 -15.64
C GLY A 51 6.86 1.14 -14.33
N ILE A 52 7.01 0.11 -13.50
CA ILE A 52 7.69 0.14 -12.19
C ILE A 52 7.13 1.24 -11.27
N PRO A 53 5.93 1.06 -10.71
CA PRO A 53 5.40 1.98 -9.71
C PRO A 53 6.35 2.10 -8.53
N VAL A 54 6.45 3.32 -7.98
CA VAL A 54 7.18 3.63 -6.75
C VAL A 54 6.16 4.14 -5.73
N LEU A 55 5.99 3.41 -4.63
CA LEU A 55 5.12 3.80 -3.52
C LEU A 55 5.97 4.40 -2.40
N HIS A 56 5.35 5.20 -1.55
CA HIS A 56 6.02 5.90 -0.46
C HIS A 56 5.22 5.76 0.83
N SER A 57 5.90 5.40 1.91
CA SER A 57 5.29 5.27 3.23
C SER A 57 6.22 5.83 4.31
N ARG A 58 5.66 6.14 5.49
CA ARG A 58 6.41 6.47 6.70
C ARG A 58 6.23 5.46 7.82
N ASP A 59 5.33 4.49 7.65
CA ASP A 59 4.92 3.56 8.71
C ASP A 59 4.82 2.08 8.27
N LEU A 60 5.16 1.76 7.01
CA LEU A 60 5.08 0.42 6.41
C LEU A 60 3.67 -0.16 6.30
N VAL A 61 2.62 0.58 6.63
CA VAL A 61 1.22 0.14 6.60
C VAL A 61 0.42 0.95 5.58
N ASN A 62 0.59 2.26 5.61
CA ASN A 62 -0.04 3.21 4.70
C ASN A 62 0.96 3.51 3.56
N TRP A 63 0.75 2.87 2.41
CA TRP A 63 1.59 2.95 1.22
C TRP A 63 0.96 3.76 0.09
#